data_AF-A0A2N9J831-F1
#
_entry.id   AF-A0A2N9J831-F1
#
_cell.length_a   1.000
_cell.length_b   1.000
_cell.length_c   1.000
_cell.angle_alpha   90.00
_cell.angle_beta   90.00
_cell.angle_gamma   90.00
#
_symmetry.space_group_name_H-M   'P 1'
#
loop_
_entity.id
_entity.type
_entity.pdbx_description
1 polymer ?
#
loop_
_entity_poly.entity_id
_entity_poly.type
_entity_poly.pdbx_seq_one_letter_code
_entity_poly.pdbx_strand_id
1 'polypeptide(L)'
;MVEYIGMKNLINAVKGSVGLRKGKILFGFEGNNSTELTWGALDDVVMGGVSESSFQIDRRGSEIGGPTGVFKGVVSTANNGGFTSIRTKNFSVPEDLSAYDGLELRLKGDGRRYKLIIRTSLNWDTVGYTASFDTVASQWQSIRLPFSSLRPIFRARTVSDAPPFDPTNVLMFSKFEYDGKLNPTFVEGAFELPLSSIRTYIKDPICPRFVHVGSAGVTRPDRPGLDLSKQPPAVRLNKELGFILTFKLKGEDLVRESGIPYAIIRPCALTEEPAGADLIFEQGDNITGKISREEIALICVAALDSPYACDKTFEVKSVIPFSEPFTVDPENPPPEKDYNIYFKTLKDGITGKELLEQSPVPV
;
A
#
# COMPACT_ATOMS: atom_id res chain seq x y z
N MET A 1 -16.71 -18.90 -13.91
CA MET A 1 -16.03 -17.93 -14.81
C MET A 1 -16.38 -16.50 -14.43
N VAL A 2 -17.66 -16.23 -14.12
CA VAL A 2 -18.17 -14.93 -13.68
C VAL A 2 -17.37 -14.34 -12.51
N GLU A 3 -17.16 -15.09 -11.42
CA GLU A 3 -16.43 -14.60 -10.24
C GLU A 3 -15.02 -14.10 -10.59
N TYR A 4 -14.24 -14.91 -11.32
CA TYR A 4 -12.87 -14.56 -11.72
C TYR A 4 -12.82 -13.30 -12.60
N ILE A 5 -13.69 -13.21 -13.62
CA ILE A 5 -13.73 -12.05 -14.52
C ILE A 5 -14.21 -10.81 -13.75
N GLY A 6 -15.24 -10.96 -12.91
CA GLY A 6 -15.77 -9.90 -12.08
C GLY A 6 -14.71 -9.35 -11.13
N MET A 7 -13.97 -10.22 -10.45
CA MET A 7 -12.89 -9.83 -9.54
C MET A 7 -11.76 -9.13 -10.28
N LYS A 8 -11.34 -9.64 -11.44
CA LYS A 8 -10.35 -8.97 -12.30
C LYS A 8 -10.77 -7.56 -12.68
N ASN A 9 -12.03 -7.38 -13.06
CA ASN A 9 -12.56 -6.07 -13.44
C ASN A 9 -12.63 -5.13 -12.23
N LEU A 10 -13.09 -5.64 -11.09
CA LEU A 10 -13.19 -4.87 -9.85
C LEU A 10 -11.81 -4.39 -9.38
N ILE A 11 -10.82 -5.28 -9.31
CA ILE A 11 -9.44 -4.91 -8.95
C ILE A 11 -8.90 -3.85 -9.91
N ASN A 12 -9.12 -3.99 -11.22
CA ASN A 12 -8.68 -2.98 -12.18
C ASN A 12 -9.37 -1.62 -11.99
N ALA A 13 -10.64 -1.61 -11.57
CA ALA A 13 -11.38 -0.39 -11.31
C ALA A 13 -10.91 0.33 -10.02
N VAL A 14 -10.50 -0.42 -9.00
CA VAL A 14 -10.19 0.14 -7.66
C VAL A 14 -8.70 0.29 -7.35
N LYS A 15 -7.80 -0.42 -8.06
CA LYS A 15 -6.36 -0.44 -7.73
C LYS A 15 -5.69 0.94 -7.66
N GLY A 16 -6.25 1.94 -8.35
CA GLY A 16 -5.76 3.32 -8.32
C GLY A 16 -6.11 4.08 -7.03
N SER A 17 -7.19 3.71 -6.35
CA SER A 17 -7.78 4.48 -5.24
C SER A 17 -7.69 3.80 -3.88
N VAL A 18 -7.39 2.50 -3.82
CA VAL A 18 -7.33 1.75 -2.55
C VAL A 18 -5.92 1.59 -1.98
N GLY A 19 -4.91 2.00 -2.75
CA GLY A 19 -3.50 1.95 -2.34
C GLY A 19 -2.89 0.56 -2.46
N LEU A 20 -1.58 0.53 -2.74
CA LEU A 20 -0.80 -0.69 -2.84
C LEU A 20 0.12 -0.83 -1.63
N ARG A 21 0.32 -2.06 -1.15
CA ARG A 21 1.18 -2.35 0.02
C ARG A 21 2.61 -1.88 -0.17
N LYS A 22 3.16 -2.02 -1.38
CA LYS A 22 4.51 -1.54 -1.72
C LYS A 22 4.57 -0.04 -2.07
N GLY A 23 3.43 0.64 -2.05
CA GLY A 23 3.30 2.00 -2.54
C GLY A 23 3.22 2.09 -4.06
N LYS A 24 2.86 3.27 -4.54
CA LYS A 24 2.94 3.66 -5.95
C LYS A 24 4.30 4.29 -6.21
N ILE A 25 5.03 3.77 -7.20
CA ILE A 25 6.29 4.37 -7.65
C ILE A 25 6.00 5.66 -8.44
N LEU A 26 6.67 6.75 -8.09
CA LEU A 26 6.59 8.04 -8.80
C LEU A 26 7.86 8.31 -9.59
N PHE A 27 8.99 7.80 -9.11
CA PHE A 27 10.27 7.82 -9.79
C PHE A 27 11.09 6.60 -9.38
N GLY A 28 11.80 5.98 -10.31
CA GLY A 28 12.77 4.92 -10.03
C GLY A 28 12.67 3.75 -10.99
N PHE A 29 13.42 2.69 -10.68
CA PHE A 29 13.60 1.52 -11.52
C PHE A 29 13.33 0.26 -10.70
N GLU A 30 12.33 -0.55 -11.08
CA GLU A 30 11.98 -1.80 -10.41
C GLU A 30 11.92 -2.95 -11.42
N GLY A 31 12.91 -3.85 -11.35
CA GLY A 31 13.04 -4.95 -12.31
C GLY A 31 13.20 -4.40 -13.73
N ASN A 32 12.28 -4.78 -14.62
CA ASN A 32 12.25 -4.31 -16.02
C ASN A 32 11.40 -3.04 -16.21
N ASN A 33 10.74 -2.53 -15.17
CA ASN A 33 9.88 -1.34 -15.25
C ASN A 33 10.67 -0.11 -14.78
N SER A 34 10.58 0.98 -15.53
CA SER A 34 11.06 2.30 -15.10
C SER A 34 9.92 3.30 -15.04
N THR A 35 9.97 4.17 -14.03
CA THR A 35 9.13 5.38 -13.96
C THR A 35 10.08 6.56 -13.90
N GLU A 36 10.19 7.27 -15.01
CA GLU A 36 11.11 8.39 -15.16
C GLU A 36 10.34 9.71 -15.15
N LEU A 37 10.97 10.75 -14.60
CA LEU A 37 10.43 12.10 -14.59
C LEU A 37 11.40 13.01 -15.34
N THR A 38 10.86 13.96 -16.09
CA THR A 38 11.68 15.00 -16.73
C THR A 38 11.97 16.10 -15.71
N TRP A 39 13.22 16.24 -15.32
CA TRP A 39 13.68 17.24 -14.36
C TRP A 39 14.36 18.42 -15.08
N GLY A 40 14.15 19.62 -14.57
CA GLY A 40 14.85 20.84 -14.98
C GLY A 40 15.46 21.55 -13.78
N ALA A 41 16.62 22.18 -13.98
CA ALA A 41 17.29 22.98 -12.97
C ALA A 41 16.50 24.27 -12.68
N LEU A 42 16.54 24.70 -11.43
CA LEU A 42 15.95 25.93 -10.91
C LEU A 42 16.87 26.50 -9.83
N ASP A 43 18.05 26.95 -10.27
CA ASP A 43 19.11 27.45 -9.41
C ASP A 43 18.98 28.97 -9.14
N ASP A 44 19.94 29.54 -8.41
CA ASP A 44 19.93 30.94 -7.95
C ASP A 44 20.27 32.01 -9.02
N VAL A 45 20.43 31.60 -10.28
CA VAL A 45 20.84 32.46 -11.40
C VAL A 45 19.91 33.64 -11.67
N VAL A 46 18.62 33.53 -11.33
CA VAL A 46 17.64 34.63 -11.51
C VAL A 46 17.99 35.84 -10.63
N MET A 47 18.64 35.61 -9.48
CA MET A 47 19.08 36.66 -8.56
C MET A 47 20.55 37.06 -8.79
N GLY A 48 21.18 36.57 -9.87
CA GLY A 48 22.58 36.81 -10.21
C GLY A 48 23.56 35.79 -9.64
N GLY A 49 23.06 34.78 -8.89
CA GLY A 49 23.86 33.68 -8.36
C GLY A 49 24.53 32.85 -9.46
N VAL A 50 25.55 32.09 -9.07
CA VAL A 50 26.37 31.28 -9.99
C VAL A 50 26.35 29.80 -9.61
N SER A 51 25.35 29.36 -8.84
CA SER A 51 25.15 27.94 -8.59
C SER A 51 24.59 27.26 -9.84
N GLU A 52 24.98 26.00 -10.05
CA GLU A 52 24.52 25.22 -11.20
C GLU A 52 24.24 23.79 -10.75
N SER A 53 23.13 23.22 -11.23
CA SER A 53 22.80 21.83 -10.99
C SER A 53 22.17 21.11 -12.18
N SER A 54 22.18 19.79 -12.11
CA SER A 54 21.57 18.92 -13.11
C SER A 54 21.02 17.65 -12.47
N PHE A 55 20.07 17.01 -13.17
CA PHE A 55 19.62 15.66 -12.84
C PHE A 55 19.86 14.74 -14.02
N GLN A 56 20.60 13.65 -13.80
CA GLN A 56 20.97 12.70 -14.84
C GLN A 56 20.72 11.27 -14.36
N ILE A 57 20.45 10.35 -15.27
CA ILE A 57 20.37 8.92 -14.94
C ILE A 57 21.75 8.29 -15.08
N ASP A 58 22.31 7.79 -13.99
CA ASP A 58 23.45 6.88 -14.02
C ASP A 58 22.94 5.45 -14.07
N ARG A 59 23.27 4.73 -15.14
CA ARG A 59 22.78 3.36 -15.39
C ARG A 59 23.36 2.29 -14.45
N ARG A 60 24.41 2.60 -13.69
CA ARG A 60 25.11 1.63 -12.81
C ARG A 60 25.33 2.13 -11.39
N GLY A 61 24.76 3.29 -11.04
CA GLY A 61 25.05 3.98 -9.78
C GLY A 61 24.18 3.58 -8.58
N SER A 62 23.15 2.74 -8.75
CA SER A 62 22.28 2.35 -7.63
C SER A 62 22.96 1.39 -6.65
N GLU A 63 22.34 1.20 -5.47
CA GLU A 63 22.82 0.28 -4.44
C GLU A 63 22.94 -1.19 -4.89
N ILE A 64 22.20 -1.58 -5.93
CA ILE A 64 22.21 -2.92 -6.53
C ILE A 64 22.95 -2.97 -7.88
N GLY A 65 23.68 -1.92 -8.25
CA GLY A 65 24.43 -1.84 -9.52
C GLY A 65 23.58 -1.58 -10.77
N GLY A 66 22.29 -1.27 -10.61
CA GLY A 66 21.38 -0.83 -11.67
C GLY A 66 21.26 0.71 -11.80
N PRO A 67 20.28 1.20 -12.58
CA PRO A 67 20.06 2.63 -12.82
C PRO A 67 19.61 3.41 -11.58
N THR A 68 20.07 4.66 -11.46
CA THR A 68 19.70 5.62 -10.43
C THR A 68 19.63 7.03 -11.01
N GLY A 69 18.74 7.87 -10.47
CA GLY A 69 18.83 9.31 -10.71
C GLY A 69 19.98 9.91 -9.90
N VAL A 70 20.62 10.95 -10.41
CA VAL A 70 21.72 11.65 -9.76
C VAL A 70 21.45 13.14 -9.85
N PHE A 71 21.09 13.75 -8.71
CA PHE A 71 21.04 15.20 -8.57
C PHE A 71 22.42 15.71 -8.15
N LYS A 72 23.09 16.50 -8.99
CA LYS A 72 24.44 16.98 -8.71
C LYS A 72 24.67 18.39 -9.22
N GLY A 73 25.66 19.06 -8.67
CA GLY A 73 25.99 20.42 -9.06
C GLY A 73 27.03 21.05 -8.16
N VAL A 74 27.19 22.36 -8.28
CA VAL A 74 28.04 23.19 -7.44
C VAL A 74 27.19 24.32 -6.87
N VAL A 75 27.19 24.45 -5.54
CA VAL A 75 26.49 25.54 -4.86
C VAL A 75 27.51 26.63 -4.49
N SER A 76 27.20 27.88 -4.83
CA SER A 76 28.03 29.04 -4.49
C SER A 76 27.19 30.15 -3.87
N THR A 77 27.72 30.81 -2.84
CA THR A 77 27.14 32.01 -2.24
C THR A 77 27.55 33.30 -2.92
N ALA A 78 28.40 33.22 -3.95
CA ALA A 78 28.74 34.38 -4.77
C ALA A 78 27.47 34.99 -5.38
N ASN A 79 27.48 36.32 -5.56
CA ASN A 79 26.38 37.11 -6.10
C ASN A 79 25.03 36.89 -5.38
N ASN A 80 25.05 36.82 -4.04
CA ASN A 80 23.87 36.57 -3.20
C ASN A 80 23.18 35.21 -3.46
N GLY A 81 23.90 34.27 -4.08
CA GLY A 81 23.41 32.92 -4.31
C GLY A 81 23.41 32.04 -3.05
N GLY A 82 23.44 30.75 -3.30
CA GLY A 82 23.66 29.70 -2.33
C GLY A 82 22.60 28.61 -2.39
N PHE A 83 21.83 28.49 -3.47
CA PHE A 83 20.95 27.33 -3.64
C PHE A 83 20.99 26.76 -5.05
N THR A 84 20.81 25.45 -5.11
CA THR A 84 20.46 24.73 -6.33
C THR A 84 19.10 24.09 -6.16
N SER A 85 18.41 23.79 -7.25
CA SER A 85 17.21 22.96 -7.19
C SER A 85 16.95 22.29 -8.52
N ILE A 86 16.22 21.19 -8.46
CA ILE A 86 15.57 20.58 -9.61
C ILE A 86 14.07 20.55 -9.39
N ARG A 87 13.31 20.55 -10.48
CA ARG A 87 11.86 20.43 -10.49
C ARG A 87 11.43 19.55 -11.65
N THR A 88 10.43 18.70 -11.45
CA THR A 88 9.83 17.99 -12.57
C THR A 88 9.02 18.93 -13.47
N LYS A 89 8.87 18.57 -14.74
CA LYS A 89 7.78 19.12 -15.57
C LYS A 89 6.45 18.86 -14.85
N ASN A 90 5.50 19.78 -14.97
CA ASN A 90 4.14 19.54 -14.50
C ASN A 90 3.59 18.27 -15.18
N PHE A 91 2.93 17.41 -14.40
CA PHE A 91 2.21 16.29 -14.97
C PHE A 91 1.04 16.79 -15.82
N SER A 92 0.77 16.10 -16.93
CA SER A 92 -0.39 16.38 -17.76
C SER A 92 -1.70 16.06 -17.04
N VAL A 93 -1.68 15.04 -16.17
CA VAL A 93 -2.76 14.66 -15.26
C VAL A 93 -2.15 14.61 -13.87
N PRO A 94 -2.72 15.32 -12.87
CA PRO A 94 -2.26 15.23 -11.49
C PRO A 94 -2.31 13.79 -10.98
N GLU A 95 -1.29 13.39 -10.25
CA GLU A 95 -1.27 12.06 -9.63
C GLU A 95 -2.08 12.06 -8.34
N ASP A 96 -3.16 11.27 -8.29
CA ASP A 96 -3.90 11.04 -7.05
C ASP A 96 -3.13 10.08 -6.14
N LEU A 97 -2.71 10.58 -4.99
CA LEU A 97 -2.02 9.82 -3.94
C LEU A 97 -2.81 9.79 -2.63
N SER A 98 -4.12 10.08 -2.66
CA SER A 98 -5.01 10.11 -1.48
C SER A 98 -5.11 8.78 -0.73
N ALA A 99 -4.80 7.67 -1.41
CA ALA A 99 -4.77 6.33 -0.83
C ALA A 99 -3.54 6.05 0.07
N TYR A 100 -2.64 7.01 0.23
CA TYR A 100 -1.35 6.84 0.89
C TYR A 100 -1.12 7.89 1.99
N ASP A 101 -0.22 7.59 2.92
CA ASP A 101 0.05 8.41 4.10
C ASP A 101 1.29 9.30 3.95
N GLY A 102 2.12 9.06 2.93
CA GLY A 102 3.34 9.83 2.70
C GLY A 102 4.18 9.36 1.52
N LEU A 103 5.35 9.99 1.38
CA LEU A 103 6.39 9.60 0.43
C LEU A 103 7.58 8.96 1.14
N GLU A 104 8.21 8.00 0.47
CA GLU A 104 9.49 7.43 0.83
C GLU A 104 10.49 7.69 -0.31
N LEU A 105 11.63 8.28 0.05
CA LEU A 105 12.74 8.53 -0.86
C LEU A 105 13.87 7.57 -0.52
N ARG A 106 14.27 6.72 -1.47
CA ARG A 106 15.48 5.88 -1.35
C ARG A 106 16.64 6.61 -2.02
N LEU A 107 17.62 7.05 -1.25
CA LEU A 107 18.74 7.86 -1.73
C LEU A 107 20.06 7.52 -1.04
N LYS A 108 21.19 7.90 -1.64
CA LYS A 108 22.51 7.85 -1.02
C LYS A 108 22.85 9.24 -0.49
N GLY A 109 22.95 9.37 0.82
CA GLY A 109 23.19 10.66 1.46
C GLY A 109 24.59 11.20 1.23
N ASP A 110 24.75 12.51 1.34
CA ASP A 110 26.03 13.22 1.23
C ASP A 110 26.39 14.03 2.47
N GLY A 111 25.59 13.90 3.54
CA GLY A 111 25.79 14.62 4.81
C GLY A 111 25.06 15.97 4.86
N ARG A 112 24.38 16.37 3.78
CA ARG A 112 23.66 17.64 3.70
C ARG A 112 22.19 17.46 4.05
N ARG A 113 21.59 18.57 4.45
CA ARG A 113 20.15 18.70 4.67
C ARG A 113 19.44 19.18 3.41
N TYR A 114 18.41 18.45 2.99
CA TYR A 114 17.60 18.73 1.82
C TYR A 114 16.19 19.17 2.17
N LYS A 115 15.55 19.76 1.17
CA LYS A 115 14.13 20.12 1.19
C LYS A 115 13.40 19.30 0.12
N LEU A 116 12.16 18.93 0.40
CA LEU A 116 11.15 18.46 -0.54
C LEU A 116 10.05 19.51 -0.55
N ILE A 117 9.56 19.93 -1.70
CA ILE A 117 8.37 20.79 -1.83
C ILE A 117 7.38 20.07 -2.73
N ILE A 118 6.10 20.11 -2.44
CA ILE A 118 5.04 19.40 -3.17
C ILE A 118 4.00 20.47 -3.52
N ARG A 119 3.69 20.69 -4.79
CA ARG A 119 2.72 21.66 -5.29
C ARG A 119 1.49 20.99 -5.86
N THR A 120 0.33 21.39 -5.35
CA THR A 120 -0.99 20.87 -5.71
C THR A 120 -1.69 21.67 -6.81
N SER A 121 -0.99 22.65 -7.39
CA SER A 121 -1.52 23.52 -8.45
C SER A 121 -0.61 23.51 -9.67
N LEU A 122 -1.21 23.62 -10.85
CA LEU A 122 -0.50 23.78 -12.12
C LEU A 122 0.16 25.16 -12.23
N ASN A 123 -0.31 26.15 -11.45
CA ASN A 123 0.19 27.51 -11.45
C ASN A 123 1.57 27.59 -10.78
N TRP A 124 2.48 28.34 -11.40
CA TRP A 124 3.89 28.42 -11.01
C TRP A 124 4.16 29.12 -9.67
N ASP A 125 3.32 30.10 -9.30
CA ASP A 125 3.48 30.94 -8.08
C ASP A 125 2.34 30.66 -7.09
N THR A 126 2.36 29.47 -6.51
CA THR A 126 1.34 28.99 -5.55
C THR A 126 1.99 28.42 -4.29
N VAL A 127 1.18 28.18 -3.27
CA VAL A 127 1.59 27.50 -2.05
C VAL A 127 2.20 26.14 -2.40
N GLY A 128 3.39 25.87 -1.88
CA GLY A 128 4.00 24.55 -1.88
C GLY A 128 4.01 23.96 -0.49
N TYR A 129 3.99 22.65 -0.38
CA TYR A 129 3.99 21.92 0.89
C TYR A 129 5.33 21.24 1.06
N THR A 130 6.04 21.57 2.14
CA THR A 130 7.45 21.22 2.25
C THR A 130 7.78 20.41 3.48
N ALA A 131 8.79 19.56 3.35
CA ALA A 131 9.48 18.92 4.46
C ALA A 131 10.99 19.03 4.23
N SER A 132 11.75 19.22 5.30
CA SER A 132 13.21 19.20 5.28
C SER A 132 13.70 17.91 5.94
N PHE A 133 14.79 17.33 5.45
CA PHE A 133 15.37 16.11 5.99
C PHE A 133 16.89 16.12 5.89
N ASP A 134 17.56 15.51 6.86
CA ASP A 134 19.01 15.37 6.86
C ASP A 134 19.44 14.09 6.15
N THR A 135 20.68 14.06 5.66
CA THR A 135 21.26 12.87 5.06
C THR A 135 22.53 12.42 5.76
N VAL A 136 22.79 11.11 5.71
CA VAL A 136 24.03 10.53 6.23
C VAL A 136 25.00 10.29 5.08
N ALA A 137 26.19 10.88 5.16
CA ALA A 137 27.17 10.85 4.10
C ALA A 137 27.55 9.42 3.68
N SER A 138 27.56 9.17 2.38
CA SER A 138 27.91 7.91 1.72
C SER A 138 27.02 6.71 2.06
N GLN A 139 25.86 6.90 2.71
CA GLN A 139 24.96 5.80 3.09
C GLN A 139 23.67 5.81 2.28
N TRP A 140 23.27 4.63 1.78
CA TRP A 140 21.94 4.41 1.24
C TRP A 140 20.92 4.34 2.38
N GLN A 141 19.89 5.17 2.30
CA GLN A 141 18.89 5.34 3.35
C GLN A 141 17.51 5.64 2.75
N SER A 142 16.47 5.34 3.54
CA SER A 142 15.08 5.61 3.20
C SER A 142 14.55 6.75 4.07
N ILE A 143 14.19 7.86 3.44
CA ILE A 143 13.60 9.02 4.12
C ILE A 143 12.09 8.96 3.95
N ARG A 144 11.36 8.74 5.06
CA ARG A 144 9.89 8.78 5.08
C ARG A 144 9.39 10.16 5.45
N LEU A 145 8.54 10.72 4.59
CA LEU A 145 7.94 12.04 4.73
C LEU A 145 6.43 11.89 4.76
N PRO A 146 5.82 11.80 5.96
CA PRO A 146 4.37 11.76 6.11
C PRO A 146 3.72 13.01 5.51
N PHE A 147 2.60 12.85 4.83
CA PHE A 147 1.83 13.96 4.28
C PHE A 147 1.39 14.96 5.37
N SER A 148 1.03 14.46 6.55
CA SER A 148 0.71 15.27 7.73
C SER A 148 1.88 16.08 8.30
N SER A 149 3.12 15.76 7.92
CA SER A 149 4.32 16.50 8.35
C SER A 149 4.64 17.68 7.43
N LEU A 150 4.03 17.76 6.25
CA LEU A 150 4.31 18.81 5.28
C LEU A 150 3.78 20.15 5.79
N ARG A 151 4.56 21.21 5.53
CA ARG A 151 4.22 22.58 5.92
C ARG A 151 3.93 23.43 4.70
N PRO A 152 2.79 24.13 4.64
CA PRO A 152 2.52 25.05 3.54
C PRO A 152 3.47 26.25 3.60
N ILE A 153 4.09 26.55 2.48
CA ILE A 153 4.98 27.68 2.28
C ILE A 153 4.62 28.44 1.01
N PHE A 154 4.72 29.77 1.07
CA PHE A 154 4.67 30.65 -0.09
C PHE A 154 5.91 31.53 -0.07
N ARG A 155 6.72 31.47 -1.14
CA ARG A 155 7.99 32.22 -1.25
C ARG A 155 8.87 32.11 0.00
N ALA A 156 9.11 30.87 0.44
CA ALA A 156 9.92 30.50 1.61
C ALA A 156 9.38 30.95 3.00
N ARG A 157 8.16 31.49 3.06
CA ARG A 157 7.48 31.80 4.33
C ARG A 157 6.37 30.80 4.61
N THR A 158 6.26 30.35 5.85
CA THR A 158 5.19 29.48 6.32
C THR A 158 3.85 30.20 6.24
N VAL A 159 2.82 29.53 5.72
CA VAL A 159 1.45 30.08 5.61
C VAL A 159 0.54 29.33 6.58
N SER A 160 0.27 29.89 7.76
CA SER A 160 -0.51 29.22 8.81
C SER A 160 -1.95 28.91 8.40
N ASP A 161 -2.53 29.73 7.53
CA ASP A 161 -3.95 29.67 7.18
C ASP A 161 -4.21 28.91 5.86
N ALA A 162 -3.18 28.26 5.30
CA ALA A 162 -3.32 27.44 4.12
C ALA A 162 -4.04 26.12 4.44
N PRO A 163 -4.82 25.56 3.50
CA PRO A 163 -5.40 24.23 3.66
C PRO A 163 -4.34 23.16 3.96
N PRO A 164 -4.72 22.04 4.60
CA PRO A 164 -3.84 20.87 4.71
C PRO A 164 -3.37 20.39 3.33
N PHE A 165 -2.24 19.69 3.31
CA PHE A 165 -1.69 19.14 2.09
C PHE A 165 -2.66 18.21 1.35
N ASP A 166 -2.89 18.51 0.08
CA ASP A 166 -3.60 17.66 -0.89
C ASP A 166 -2.55 16.86 -1.69
N PRO A 167 -2.61 15.52 -1.73
CA PRO A 167 -1.47 14.69 -2.13
C PRO A 167 -1.11 14.60 -3.62
N THR A 168 -1.07 15.73 -4.33
CA THR A 168 -0.85 15.82 -5.79
C THR A 168 0.43 16.62 -6.18
N ASN A 169 1.62 16.00 -6.40
CA ASN A 169 2.85 16.52 -7.15
C ASN A 169 3.88 17.44 -6.41
N VAL A 170 5.12 17.80 -6.86
CA VAL A 170 6.52 17.25 -6.65
C VAL A 170 7.59 18.35 -6.23
N LEU A 171 8.81 17.89 -5.83
CA LEU A 171 10.07 18.34 -5.10
C LEU A 171 10.89 19.64 -5.46
N MET A 172 11.67 20.22 -4.48
CA MET A 172 12.68 21.32 -4.57
C MET A 172 13.74 21.33 -3.41
N PHE A 173 15.01 21.71 -3.66
CA PHE A 173 16.12 21.93 -2.67
C PHE A 173 16.44 23.44 -2.42
N SER A 174 17.00 23.84 -1.26
CA SER A 174 17.25 25.27 -0.93
C SER A 174 18.33 25.54 0.16
N LYS A 175 19.02 26.70 0.07
CA LYS A 175 19.89 27.33 1.10
C LYS A 175 19.16 27.64 2.40
N PHE A 176 17.91 28.06 2.24
CA PHE A 176 17.09 28.62 3.30
C PHE A 176 16.22 27.51 3.86
N GLU A 177 16.16 27.44 5.18
CA GLU A 177 15.10 26.76 5.91
C GLU A 177 13.83 27.62 5.94
N TYR A 178 12.83 27.17 6.68
CA TYR A 178 11.59 27.91 6.93
C TYR A 178 11.88 29.32 7.46
N ASP A 179 11.10 30.29 6.97
CA ASP A 179 11.00 31.63 7.56
C ASP A 179 12.35 32.38 7.63
N GLY A 180 13.19 32.18 6.60
CA GLY A 180 14.47 32.86 6.44
C GLY A 180 15.60 32.31 7.31
N LYS A 181 15.39 31.21 8.04
CA LYS A 181 16.46 30.50 8.75
C LYS A 181 17.48 29.92 7.78
N LEU A 182 18.74 29.83 8.19
CA LEU A 182 19.79 29.19 7.39
C LEU A 182 19.76 27.68 7.57
N ASN A 183 20.10 26.95 6.50
CA ASN A 183 20.35 25.51 6.58
C ASN A 183 21.60 25.26 7.44
N PRO A 184 21.49 24.54 8.58
CA PRO A 184 22.58 24.37 9.54
C PRO A 184 23.75 23.54 8.99
N THR A 185 23.52 22.77 7.93
CA THR A 185 24.53 21.92 7.27
C THR A 185 24.99 22.49 5.92
N PHE A 186 24.69 23.76 5.64
CA PHE A 186 25.06 24.37 4.37
C PHE A 186 26.57 24.42 4.18
N VAL A 187 27.04 23.92 3.04
CA VAL A 187 28.44 23.99 2.60
C VAL A 187 28.47 24.30 1.11
N GLU A 188 29.32 25.24 0.71
CA GLU A 188 29.57 25.54 -0.71
C GLU A 188 30.29 24.37 -1.41
N GLY A 189 30.29 24.42 -2.74
CA GLY A 189 31.03 23.48 -3.57
C GLY A 189 30.16 22.34 -4.11
N ALA A 190 30.85 21.31 -4.59
CA ALA A 190 30.23 20.20 -5.29
C ALA A 190 29.36 19.34 -4.34
N PHE A 191 28.22 18.89 -4.86
CA PHE A 191 27.35 17.93 -4.19
C PHE A 191 26.85 16.89 -5.19
N GLU A 192 26.50 15.72 -4.67
CA GLU A 192 25.90 14.65 -5.44
C GLU A 192 24.93 13.86 -4.55
N LEU A 193 23.69 13.72 -5.01
CA LEU A 193 22.63 12.99 -4.33
C LEU A 193 22.05 11.93 -5.28
N PRO A 194 22.58 10.70 -5.27
CA PRO A 194 21.96 9.57 -5.94
C PRO A 194 20.58 9.28 -5.33
N LEU A 195 19.55 9.28 -6.16
CA LEU A 195 18.16 9.00 -5.83
C LEU A 195 17.73 7.74 -6.59
N SER A 196 17.50 6.65 -5.85
CA SER A 196 17.10 5.37 -6.42
C SER A 196 15.60 5.34 -6.70
N SER A 197 14.76 5.80 -5.77
CA SER A 197 13.32 5.88 -5.99
C SER A 197 12.62 6.94 -5.14
N ILE A 198 11.48 7.40 -5.65
CA ILE A 198 10.43 8.09 -4.91
C ILE A 198 9.18 7.23 -5.03
N ARG A 199 8.62 6.80 -3.92
CA ARG A 199 7.35 6.04 -3.87
C ARG A 199 6.45 6.56 -2.77
N THR A 200 5.15 6.29 -2.86
CA THR A 200 4.25 6.47 -1.72
C THR A 200 4.38 5.33 -0.71
N TYR A 201 3.83 5.48 0.50
CA TYR A 201 3.68 4.38 1.45
C TYR A 201 2.37 4.47 2.22
N ILE A 202 1.91 3.33 2.74
CA ILE A 202 0.81 3.23 3.72
C ILE A 202 1.47 3.07 5.10
N LYS A 203 1.02 3.85 6.09
CA LYS A 203 1.59 3.86 7.44
C LYS A 203 1.20 2.57 8.18
N ASP A 204 2.17 1.96 8.85
CA ASP A 204 1.93 0.82 9.74
C ASP A 204 1.22 1.24 11.06
N PRO A 205 0.39 0.36 11.65
CA PRO A 205 -0.02 -0.94 11.11
C PRO A 205 -1.06 -0.80 10.00
N ILE A 206 -0.95 -1.63 8.95
CA ILE A 206 -1.84 -1.58 7.79
C ILE A 206 -3.10 -2.42 8.07
N CYS A 207 -4.27 -1.84 7.86
CA CYS A 207 -5.53 -2.57 7.80
C CYS A 207 -5.89 -2.95 6.35
N PRO A 208 -6.72 -3.99 6.14
CA PRO A 208 -7.30 -4.31 4.83
C PRO A 208 -7.91 -3.09 4.14
N ARG A 209 -7.58 -2.91 2.87
CA ARG A 209 -8.22 -1.95 1.95
C ARG A 209 -9.19 -2.65 0.99
N PHE A 210 -9.23 -3.98 1.03
CA PHE A 210 -10.11 -4.83 0.25
C PHE A 210 -10.53 -6.05 1.07
N VAL A 211 -11.83 -6.22 1.33
CA VAL A 211 -12.37 -7.42 1.98
C VAL A 211 -13.13 -8.24 0.96
N HIS A 212 -12.75 -9.50 0.80
CA HIS A 212 -13.38 -10.42 -0.13
C HIS A 212 -14.06 -11.57 0.61
N VAL A 213 -15.36 -11.74 0.36
CA VAL A 213 -16.11 -12.92 0.82
C VAL A 213 -15.94 -14.04 -0.20
N GLY A 214 -15.06 -14.98 0.12
CA GLY A 214 -14.82 -16.20 -0.63
C GLY A 214 -15.84 -17.29 -0.28
N SER A 215 -15.37 -18.53 -0.18
CA SER A 215 -16.18 -19.65 0.32
C SER A 215 -15.27 -20.66 1.00
N ALA A 216 -15.72 -21.25 2.10
CA ALA A 216 -15.07 -22.48 2.56
C ALA A 216 -15.25 -23.57 1.48
N GLY A 217 -14.25 -24.43 1.34
CA GLY A 217 -14.21 -25.51 0.36
C GLY A 217 -13.55 -25.15 -0.96
N VAL A 218 -13.05 -23.93 -1.18
CA VAL A 218 -12.48 -23.52 -2.47
C VAL A 218 -11.23 -24.28 -2.90
N THR A 219 -10.46 -24.87 -1.97
CA THR A 219 -9.29 -25.71 -2.31
C THR A 219 -9.61 -27.20 -2.27
N ARG A 220 -10.79 -27.60 -1.79
CA ARG A 220 -11.14 -29.01 -1.58
C ARG A 220 -11.41 -29.84 -2.85
N PRO A 221 -12.05 -29.32 -3.92
CA PRO A 221 -12.33 -30.11 -5.11
C PRO A 221 -11.11 -30.81 -5.71
N ASP A 222 -9.95 -30.15 -5.64
CA ASP A 222 -8.70 -30.61 -6.23
C ASP A 222 -7.70 -31.14 -5.17
N ARG A 223 -8.12 -31.28 -3.90
CA ARG A 223 -7.24 -31.72 -2.80
C ARG A 223 -6.96 -33.22 -2.88
N PRO A 224 -5.69 -33.65 -2.99
CA PRO A 224 -5.34 -35.07 -3.03
C PRO A 224 -5.80 -35.82 -1.77
N GLY A 225 -6.31 -37.04 -1.96
CA GLY A 225 -6.72 -37.94 -0.87
C GLY A 225 -8.01 -37.54 -0.15
N LEU A 226 -8.73 -36.51 -0.61
CA LEU A 226 -9.98 -36.09 0.01
C LEU A 226 -11.14 -37.01 -0.41
N ASP A 227 -11.84 -37.58 0.57
CA ASP A 227 -13.07 -38.34 0.34
C ASP A 227 -14.22 -37.39 -0.02
N LEU A 228 -14.45 -37.21 -1.33
CA LEU A 228 -15.50 -36.35 -1.86
C LEU A 228 -16.89 -36.75 -1.38
N SER A 229 -17.16 -38.04 -1.12
CA SER A 229 -18.51 -38.49 -0.73
C SER A 229 -19.01 -37.86 0.57
N LYS A 230 -18.07 -37.50 1.46
CA LYS A 230 -18.31 -36.86 2.76
C LYS A 230 -18.28 -35.33 2.71
N GLN A 231 -18.01 -34.73 1.54
CA GLN A 231 -17.93 -33.29 1.41
C GLN A 231 -19.29 -32.64 1.16
N PRO A 232 -19.42 -31.32 1.42
CA PRO A 232 -20.63 -30.57 1.08
C PRO A 232 -20.95 -30.64 -0.43
N PRO A 233 -22.23 -30.46 -0.82
CA PRO A 233 -22.65 -30.51 -2.22
C PRO A 233 -21.85 -29.60 -3.16
N ALA A 234 -21.49 -28.39 -2.71
CA ALA A 234 -20.71 -27.45 -3.52
C ALA A 234 -19.32 -27.99 -3.91
N VAL A 235 -18.68 -28.79 -3.04
CA VAL A 235 -17.38 -29.41 -3.31
C VAL A 235 -17.56 -30.63 -4.20
N ARG A 236 -18.53 -31.49 -3.87
CA ARG A 236 -18.85 -32.71 -4.62
C ARG A 236 -19.25 -32.46 -6.06
N LEU A 237 -20.11 -31.46 -6.25
CA LEU A 237 -20.76 -31.14 -7.51
C LEU A 237 -20.11 -29.94 -8.19
N ASN A 238 -18.85 -29.60 -7.83
CA ASN A 238 -18.21 -28.39 -8.31
C ASN A 238 -18.19 -28.32 -9.85
N LYS A 239 -17.98 -29.46 -10.53
CA LYS A 239 -17.99 -29.53 -12.00
C LYS A 239 -19.38 -29.25 -12.57
N GLU A 240 -20.41 -29.88 -12.02
CA GLU A 240 -21.82 -29.72 -12.40
C GLU A 240 -22.32 -28.29 -12.12
N LEU A 241 -21.79 -27.65 -11.07
CA LEU A 241 -22.04 -26.25 -10.71
C LEU A 241 -21.17 -25.26 -11.50
N GLY A 242 -20.58 -25.68 -12.62
CA GLY A 242 -19.81 -24.81 -13.51
C GLY A 242 -18.47 -24.34 -12.93
N PHE A 243 -17.84 -25.18 -12.11
CA PHE A 243 -16.57 -24.93 -11.42
C PHE A 243 -16.59 -23.72 -10.49
N ILE A 244 -17.72 -23.47 -9.83
CA ILE A 244 -17.93 -22.28 -8.98
C ILE A 244 -16.82 -22.08 -7.95
N LEU A 245 -16.40 -23.14 -7.24
CA LEU A 245 -15.35 -23.06 -6.21
C LEU A 245 -13.97 -22.82 -6.83
N THR A 246 -13.69 -23.43 -7.98
CA THR A 246 -12.45 -23.19 -8.72
C THR A 246 -12.32 -21.73 -9.16
N PHE A 247 -13.42 -21.11 -9.61
CA PHE A 247 -13.40 -19.71 -10.00
C PHE A 247 -13.39 -18.74 -8.81
N LYS A 248 -13.95 -19.14 -7.66
CA LYS A 248 -13.77 -18.41 -6.40
C LYS A 248 -12.31 -18.44 -5.94
N LEU A 249 -11.66 -19.60 -5.98
CA LEU A 249 -10.23 -19.71 -5.67
C LEU A 249 -9.36 -18.81 -6.58
N LYS A 250 -9.62 -18.83 -7.89
CA LYS A 250 -8.94 -17.92 -8.84
C LYS A 250 -9.21 -16.44 -8.55
N GLY A 251 -10.41 -16.09 -8.09
CA GLY A 251 -10.75 -14.74 -7.66
C GLY A 251 -9.94 -14.31 -6.43
N GLU A 252 -9.84 -15.20 -5.43
CA GLU A 252 -8.97 -14.98 -4.28
C GLU A 252 -7.51 -14.78 -4.68
N ASP A 253 -6.99 -15.60 -5.59
CA ASP A 253 -5.61 -15.48 -6.08
C ASP A 253 -5.36 -14.11 -6.74
N LEU A 254 -6.30 -13.59 -7.54
CA LEU A 254 -6.20 -12.24 -8.09
C LEU A 254 -6.12 -11.16 -7.00
N VAL A 255 -6.88 -11.30 -5.91
CA VAL A 255 -6.81 -10.36 -4.78
C VAL A 255 -5.42 -10.41 -4.15
N ARG A 256 -4.86 -11.61 -3.92
CA ARG A 256 -3.50 -11.76 -3.37
C ARG A 256 -2.42 -11.16 -4.26
N GLU A 257 -2.53 -11.40 -5.57
CA GLU A 257 -1.59 -10.91 -6.59
C GLU A 257 -1.71 -9.40 -6.85
N SER A 258 -2.82 -8.76 -6.46
CA SER A 258 -3.09 -7.35 -6.73
C SER A 258 -2.12 -6.39 -6.04
N GLY A 259 -1.49 -6.82 -4.93
CA GLY A 259 -0.68 -5.97 -4.05
C GLY A 259 -1.50 -5.02 -3.17
N ILE A 260 -2.83 -5.06 -3.22
CA ILE A 260 -3.72 -4.32 -2.34
C ILE A 260 -3.77 -5.04 -0.98
N PRO A 261 -3.59 -4.34 0.16
CA PRO A 261 -3.80 -4.95 1.48
C PRO A 261 -5.22 -5.52 1.60
N TYR A 262 -5.36 -6.79 1.98
CA TYR A 262 -6.66 -7.47 1.89
C TYR A 262 -7.02 -8.30 3.12
N ALA A 263 -8.28 -8.73 3.21
CA ALA A 263 -8.70 -9.87 4.01
C ALA A 263 -9.64 -10.76 3.17
N ILE A 264 -9.44 -12.08 3.22
CA ILE A 264 -10.30 -13.05 2.55
C ILE A 264 -11.03 -13.88 3.61
N ILE A 265 -12.35 -13.76 3.60
CA ILE A 265 -13.25 -14.40 4.56
C ILE A 265 -13.98 -15.52 3.84
N ARG A 266 -13.82 -16.76 4.31
CA ARG A 266 -14.43 -17.95 3.72
C ARG A 266 -15.55 -18.47 4.62
N PRO A 267 -16.79 -17.97 4.45
CA PRO A 267 -17.92 -18.50 5.21
C PRO A 267 -18.11 -19.98 4.92
N CYS A 268 -18.50 -20.74 5.94
CA CYS A 268 -19.19 -22.01 5.75
C CYS A 268 -20.63 -21.76 5.23
N ALA A 269 -21.52 -22.75 5.27
CA ALA A 269 -22.85 -22.61 4.68
C ALA A 269 -23.64 -21.42 5.26
N LEU A 270 -24.06 -20.49 4.42
CA LEU A 270 -24.75 -19.27 4.84
C LEU A 270 -26.21 -19.54 5.23
N THR A 271 -26.66 -19.00 6.36
CA THR A 271 -28.04 -19.05 6.85
C THR A 271 -28.63 -17.65 7.05
N GLU A 272 -29.97 -17.59 7.16
CA GLU A 272 -30.72 -16.38 7.53
C GLU A 272 -30.93 -16.27 9.06
N GLU A 273 -30.19 -17.06 9.84
CA GLU A 273 -30.23 -16.98 11.31
C GLU A 273 -29.63 -15.64 11.77
N PRO A 274 -30.04 -15.10 12.92
CA PRO A 274 -29.45 -13.88 13.46
C PRO A 274 -27.95 -14.06 13.80
N ALA A 275 -27.19 -12.97 13.78
CA ALA A 275 -25.86 -12.94 14.37
C ALA A 275 -25.93 -13.15 15.90
N GLY A 276 -24.82 -13.57 16.50
CA GLY A 276 -24.72 -13.69 17.96
C GLY A 276 -24.19 -15.04 18.46
N ALA A 277 -24.24 -16.09 17.65
CA ALA A 277 -23.66 -17.38 18.01
C ALA A 277 -22.13 -17.28 18.17
N ASP A 278 -21.56 -18.11 19.04
CA ASP A 278 -20.10 -18.25 19.15
C ASP A 278 -19.52 -18.78 17.84
N LEU A 279 -18.29 -18.35 17.55
CA LEU A 279 -17.65 -18.59 16.26
C LEU A 279 -16.37 -19.40 16.39
N ILE A 280 -16.08 -20.12 15.32
CA ILE A 280 -14.79 -20.79 15.10
C ILE A 280 -14.17 -20.20 13.84
N PHE A 281 -12.97 -19.66 14.00
CA PHE A 281 -12.10 -19.21 12.91
C PHE A 281 -11.01 -20.26 12.72
N GLU A 282 -10.81 -20.69 11.48
CA GLU A 282 -9.78 -21.65 11.12
C GLU A 282 -9.10 -21.25 9.82
N GLN A 283 -8.00 -21.92 9.48
CA GLN A 283 -7.31 -21.72 8.21
C GLN A 283 -6.98 -23.06 7.54
N GLY A 284 -6.69 -22.98 6.24
CA GLY A 284 -6.27 -24.14 5.45
C GLY A 284 -7.42 -24.94 4.85
N ASP A 285 -8.63 -24.39 4.91
CA ASP A 285 -9.84 -24.95 4.30
C ASP A 285 -10.21 -26.33 4.86
N ASN A 286 -10.25 -26.42 6.19
CA ASN A 286 -10.40 -27.68 6.92
C ASN A 286 -11.76 -27.86 7.63
N ILE A 287 -12.58 -26.82 7.72
CA ILE A 287 -13.84 -26.85 8.51
C ILE A 287 -15.11 -26.86 7.66
N THR A 288 -16.14 -27.54 8.16
CA THR A 288 -17.51 -27.43 7.64
C THR A 288 -18.46 -27.00 8.75
N GLY A 289 -19.56 -26.38 8.36
CA GLY A 289 -20.60 -25.91 9.27
C GLY A 289 -21.54 -24.93 8.59
N LYS A 290 -22.16 -24.08 9.41
CA LYS A 290 -22.99 -22.98 8.95
C LYS A 290 -22.61 -21.67 9.63
N ILE A 291 -23.03 -20.55 9.07
CA ILE A 291 -22.90 -19.23 9.70
C ILE A 291 -23.97 -18.26 9.16
N SER A 292 -24.40 -17.35 10.01
CA SER A 292 -25.32 -16.27 9.64
C SER A 292 -24.69 -15.34 8.59
N ARG A 293 -25.50 -14.89 7.62
CA ARG A 293 -25.12 -13.79 6.71
C ARG A 293 -24.84 -12.48 7.44
N GLU A 294 -25.61 -12.20 8.49
CA GLU A 294 -25.45 -11.01 9.32
C GLU A 294 -24.09 -11.03 10.03
N GLU A 295 -23.71 -12.18 10.59
CA GLU A 295 -22.41 -12.33 11.26
C GLU A 295 -21.24 -12.13 10.28
N ILE A 296 -21.35 -12.63 9.04
CA ILE A 296 -20.32 -12.40 8.01
C ILE A 296 -20.20 -10.91 7.66
N ALA A 297 -21.31 -10.17 7.60
CA ALA A 297 -21.28 -8.74 7.36
C ALA A 297 -20.52 -8.00 8.48
N LEU A 298 -20.78 -8.35 9.74
CA LEU A 298 -20.06 -7.78 10.90
C LEU A 298 -18.56 -8.08 10.83
N ILE A 299 -18.16 -9.32 10.51
CA ILE A 299 -16.75 -9.69 10.35
C ILE A 299 -16.09 -8.90 9.21
N CYS A 300 -16.80 -8.67 8.10
CA CYS A 300 -16.26 -7.89 6.99
C CYS A 300 -15.94 -6.46 7.39
N VAL A 301 -16.84 -5.81 8.14
CA VAL A 301 -16.64 -4.44 8.64
C VAL A 301 -15.49 -4.43 9.65
N ALA A 302 -15.51 -5.33 10.64
CA ALA A 302 -14.46 -5.41 11.65
C ALA A 302 -13.07 -5.70 11.05
N ALA A 303 -12.99 -6.45 9.95
CA ALA A 303 -11.74 -6.72 9.26
C ALA A 303 -11.13 -5.44 8.66
N LEU A 304 -11.93 -4.50 8.13
CA LEU A 304 -11.42 -3.24 7.57
C LEU A 304 -10.70 -2.37 8.60
N ASP A 305 -11.07 -2.49 9.88
CA ASP A 305 -10.49 -1.70 10.97
C ASP A 305 -9.45 -2.49 11.78
N SER A 306 -9.17 -3.74 11.40
CA SER A 306 -8.24 -4.61 12.12
C SER A 306 -6.95 -4.88 11.34
N PRO A 307 -5.78 -4.42 11.84
CA PRO A 307 -4.52 -4.79 11.21
C PRO A 307 -4.20 -6.29 11.36
N TYR A 308 -4.82 -6.98 12.32
CA TYR A 308 -4.65 -8.42 12.51
C TYR A 308 -5.33 -9.24 11.41
N ALA A 309 -6.32 -8.67 10.71
CA ALA A 309 -6.97 -9.30 9.56
C ALA A 309 -6.23 -9.07 8.24
N CYS A 310 -5.24 -8.17 8.20
CA CYS A 310 -4.50 -7.84 6.99
C CYS A 310 -3.69 -9.04 6.47
N ASP A 311 -3.80 -9.27 5.16
CA ASP A 311 -3.20 -10.36 4.40
C ASP A 311 -3.58 -11.76 4.91
N LYS A 312 -4.72 -11.88 5.62
CA LYS A 312 -5.23 -13.16 6.11
C LYS A 312 -6.27 -13.76 5.16
N THR A 313 -6.25 -15.08 5.07
CA THR A 313 -7.32 -15.91 4.53
C THR A 313 -7.79 -16.86 5.63
N PHE A 314 -9.08 -16.91 5.92
CA PHE A 314 -9.60 -17.77 6.98
C PHE A 314 -11.02 -18.24 6.71
N GLU A 315 -11.34 -19.44 7.19
CA GLU A 315 -12.70 -19.96 7.24
C GLU A 315 -13.38 -19.58 8.54
N VAL A 316 -14.70 -19.40 8.49
CA VAL A 316 -15.48 -19.10 9.68
C VAL A 316 -16.80 -19.88 9.69
N LYS A 317 -17.17 -20.37 10.88
CA LYS A 317 -18.45 -21.02 11.16
C LYS A 317 -18.97 -20.68 12.55
N SER A 318 -20.27 -20.88 12.75
CA SER A 318 -20.90 -20.97 14.07
C SER A 318 -20.52 -22.28 14.76
N VAL A 319 -20.45 -22.25 16.09
CA VAL A 319 -20.36 -23.48 16.92
C VAL A 319 -21.65 -24.31 16.85
N ILE A 320 -22.77 -23.69 16.48
CA ILE A 320 -24.08 -24.34 16.43
C ILE A 320 -24.13 -25.33 15.25
N PRO A 321 -24.45 -26.62 15.50
CA PRO A 321 -24.55 -27.63 14.46
C PRO A 321 -25.60 -27.28 13.39
N PHE A 322 -25.41 -27.78 12.17
CA PHE A 322 -26.33 -27.51 11.06
C PHE A 322 -27.77 -27.97 11.36
N SER A 323 -27.96 -28.98 12.20
CA SER A 323 -29.25 -29.54 12.60
C SER A 323 -30.06 -28.70 13.58
N GLU A 324 -29.46 -27.68 14.21
CA GLU A 324 -30.08 -26.92 15.30
C GLU A 324 -30.17 -25.45 14.94
N PRO A 325 -31.35 -24.80 14.96
CA PRO A 325 -31.45 -23.37 14.68
C PRO A 325 -30.82 -22.53 15.79
N PHE A 326 -30.14 -21.44 15.41
CA PHE A 326 -29.75 -20.41 16.37
C PHE A 326 -30.83 -19.33 16.46
N THR A 327 -31.14 -18.91 17.69
CA THR A 327 -32.12 -17.85 17.98
C THR A 327 -31.56 -16.95 19.07
N VAL A 328 -31.92 -15.66 19.02
CA VAL A 328 -31.51 -14.67 20.02
C VAL A 328 -32.62 -14.49 21.04
N ASP A 329 -32.27 -14.53 22.32
CA ASP A 329 -33.14 -14.14 23.41
C ASP A 329 -33.22 -12.60 23.47
N PRO A 330 -34.40 -11.98 23.24
CA PRO A 330 -34.53 -10.52 23.27
C PRO A 330 -34.30 -9.91 24.65
N GLU A 331 -34.50 -10.67 25.74
CA GLU A 331 -34.28 -10.19 27.10
C GLU A 331 -32.80 -10.26 27.51
N ASN A 332 -32.03 -11.10 26.83
CA ASN A 332 -30.60 -11.28 27.06
C ASN A 332 -29.84 -11.49 25.74
N PRO A 333 -29.72 -10.44 24.91
CA PRO A 333 -29.07 -10.56 23.61
C PRO A 333 -27.56 -10.85 23.78
N PRO A 334 -26.95 -11.60 22.84
CA PRO A 334 -25.50 -11.80 22.83
C PRO A 334 -24.76 -10.46 22.83
N PRO A 335 -23.65 -10.35 23.59
CA PRO A 335 -22.85 -9.13 23.57
C PRO A 335 -22.21 -8.92 22.20
N GLU A 336 -21.85 -7.67 21.90
CA GLU A 336 -21.04 -7.34 20.74
C GLU A 336 -19.69 -8.08 20.80
N LYS A 337 -19.27 -8.68 19.68
CA LYS A 337 -18.04 -9.45 19.60
C LYS A 337 -16.86 -8.57 19.24
N ASP A 338 -15.78 -8.64 20.01
CA ASP A 338 -14.47 -8.14 19.56
C ASP A 338 -13.82 -9.16 18.62
N TYR A 339 -13.96 -8.97 17.31
CA TYR A 339 -13.39 -9.89 16.33
C TYR A 339 -11.86 -9.96 16.34
N ASN A 340 -11.16 -8.98 16.94
CA ASN A 340 -9.70 -9.01 17.03
C ASN A 340 -9.18 -10.21 17.82
N ILE A 341 -9.96 -10.74 18.77
CA ILE A 341 -9.56 -11.92 19.52
C ILE A 341 -9.35 -13.12 18.59
N TYR A 342 -10.16 -13.22 17.52
CA TYR A 342 -10.06 -14.26 16.51
C TYR A 342 -9.00 -13.91 15.46
N PHE A 343 -8.97 -12.66 14.97
CA PHE A 343 -7.98 -12.27 13.95
C PHE A 343 -6.53 -12.48 14.43
N LYS A 344 -6.25 -12.23 15.71
CA LYS A 344 -4.92 -12.43 16.32
C LYS A 344 -4.45 -13.88 16.32
N THR A 345 -5.34 -14.87 16.20
CA THR A 345 -4.96 -16.28 16.15
C THR A 345 -4.57 -16.73 14.74
N LEU A 346 -4.84 -15.92 13.72
CA LEU A 346 -4.58 -16.23 12.31
C LEU A 346 -3.12 -16.03 11.93
N LYS A 347 -2.59 -16.97 11.15
CA LYS A 347 -1.21 -16.98 10.63
C LYS A 347 -1.16 -16.46 9.20
N ASP A 348 -0.01 -15.89 8.85
CA ASP A 348 0.27 -15.43 7.49
C ASP A 348 0.42 -16.60 6.53
N GLY A 349 -0.03 -16.42 5.29
CA GLY A 349 0.25 -17.35 4.18
C GLY A 349 -0.50 -18.68 4.21
N ILE A 350 -1.40 -18.93 5.17
CA ILE A 350 -2.19 -20.17 5.20
C ILE A 350 -3.46 -20.00 4.35
N THR A 351 -3.57 -20.78 3.27
CA THR A 351 -4.66 -20.67 2.29
C THR A 351 -5.36 -21.97 1.96
N GLY A 352 -4.77 -23.12 2.33
CA GLY A 352 -5.21 -24.45 1.94
C GLY A 352 -4.64 -24.89 0.58
N LYS A 353 -3.98 -23.99 -0.18
CA LYS A 353 -3.29 -24.35 -1.43
C LYS A 353 -2.01 -25.14 -1.17
N GLU A 354 -1.46 -25.06 0.03
CA GLU A 354 -0.25 -25.78 0.46
C GLU A 354 -0.44 -27.32 0.38
N LEU A 355 -1.71 -27.76 0.41
CA LEU A 355 -2.10 -29.17 0.29
C LEU A 355 -2.38 -29.60 -1.16
N LEU A 356 -2.50 -28.66 -2.09
CA LEU A 356 -2.62 -28.95 -3.53
C LEU A 356 -1.25 -29.25 -4.15
N GLU A 357 -0.20 -28.64 -3.61
CA GLU A 357 1.17 -28.73 -4.14
C GLU A 357 1.93 -29.99 -3.66
N GLN A 358 1.36 -30.75 -2.72
CA GLN A 358 1.90 -32.04 -2.29
C GLN A 358 1.61 -33.12 -3.34
N SER A 359 2.44 -33.20 -4.38
CA SER A 359 2.58 -34.42 -5.19
C SER A 359 3.48 -35.44 -4.48
N PRO A 360 3.26 -36.76 -4.70
CA PRO A 360 3.81 -37.82 -3.85
C PRO A 360 5.34 -37.88 -3.93
N VAL A 361 5.95 -38.20 -2.78
CA VAL A 361 7.35 -38.58 -2.66
C VAL A 361 7.70 -39.58 -3.78
N PRO A 362 8.75 -39.34 -4.57
CA PRO A 362 9.17 -40.32 -5.58
C PRO A 362 9.62 -41.59 -4.85
N VAL A 363 8.94 -42.71 -5.14
CA VAL A 363 9.32 -44.06 -4.70
C VAL A 363 10.44 -44.59 -5.58
#